data_AF-A0A2X1W9A6-F1
#
_entry.id   AF-A0A2X1W9A6-F1
#
_cell.length_a   1.000
_cell.length_b   1.000
_cell.length_c   1.000
_cell.angle_alpha   90.00
_cell.angle_beta   90.00
_cell.angle_gamma   90.00
#
_symmetry.space_group_name_H-M   'P 1'
#
loop_
_entity.id
_entity.type
_entity.pdbx_description
1 polymer ?
#
loop_
_entity_poly.entity_id
_entity_poly.type
_entity_poly.pdbx_seq_one_letter_code
_entity_poly.pdbx_strand_id
1 'polypeptide(L)'
;MNIFEVFINVLEQVWYLLPLLLIVSVFKSRWLKGIFGEYLVNRLLSKLPESDYTLIKDVTLPTSDGTTQVDHIVVSKYGIFVVETKNMKGWIFGSARQKLWTQKIYRHSSKFQNPLHQNYKPSKRWKPC
;
A
#
# COMPACT_ATOMS: atom_id res chain seq x y z
N MET A 1 10.17 47.55 -27.32
CA MET A 1 10.38 46.25 -26.66
C MET A 1 9.58 45.22 -27.42
N ASN A 2 10.24 44.23 -27.99
CA ASN A 2 9.56 43.24 -28.84
C ASN A 2 8.71 42.33 -27.96
N ILE A 3 7.52 41.96 -28.43
CA ILE A 3 6.63 41.02 -27.72
C ILE A 3 7.37 39.71 -27.37
N PHE A 4 8.29 39.30 -28.24
CA PHE A 4 9.15 38.13 -28.02
C PHE A 4 10.04 38.26 -26.77
N GLU A 5 10.67 39.43 -26.56
CA GLU A 5 11.52 39.68 -25.39
C GLU A 5 10.71 39.70 -24.09
N VAL A 6 9.51 40.26 -24.14
CA VAL A 6 8.58 40.24 -22.99
C VAL A 6 8.24 38.79 -22.63
N PHE A 7 7.99 37.93 -23.62
CA PHE A 7 7.64 36.54 -23.40
C PHE A 7 8.78 35.71 -22.77
N ILE A 8 10.01 35.87 -23.26
CA ILE A 8 11.18 35.15 -22.73
C ILE A 8 11.46 35.54 -21.28
N ASN A 9 11.41 36.83 -20.94
CA ASN A 9 11.62 37.30 -19.57
C ASN A 9 10.58 36.73 -18.60
N VAL A 10 9.30 36.65 -19.02
CA VAL A 10 8.26 36.03 -18.22
C VAL A 10 8.53 34.53 -18.05
N LEU A 11 8.95 33.82 -19.10
CA LEU A 11 9.25 32.39 -19.03
C LEU A 11 10.41 32.08 -18.08
N GLU A 12 11.48 32.88 -18.10
CA GLU A 12 12.60 32.78 -17.15
C GLU A 12 12.20 33.05 -15.69
N GLN A 13 11.14 33.83 -15.46
CA GLN A 13 10.63 34.07 -14.11
C GLN A 13 9.71 32.96 -13.59
N VAL A 14 9.26 32.02 -14.45
CA VAL A 14 8.28 30.99 -14.06
C VAL A 14 8.69 29.55 -14.41
N TRP A 15 9.82 29.33 -15.08
CA TRP A 15 10.22 27.98 -15.54
C TRP A 15 10.34 26.96 -14.41
N TYR A 16 10.70 27.38 -13.19
CA TYR A 16 10.80 26.51 -12.00
C TYR A 16 9.45 25.92 -11.55
N LEU A 17 8.32 26.47 -12.00
CA LEU A 17 7.01 25.91 -11.72
C LEU A 17 6.80 24.54 -12.39
N LEU A 18 7.45 24.29 -13.55
CA LEU A 18 7.37 23.02 -14.25
C LEU A 18 7.98 21.85 -13.45
N PRO A 19 9.25 21.90 -13.00
CA PRO A 19 9.81 20.84 -12.17
C PRO A 19 9.10 20.76 -10.81
N LEU A 20 8.66 21.87 -10.22
CA LEU A 20 7.89 21.86 -8.98
C LEU A 20 6.57 21.09 -9.14
N LEU A 21 5.83 21.31 -10.22
CA LEU A 21 4.57 20.62 -10.50
C LEU A 21 4.82 19.12 -10.74
N LEU A 22 5.90 18.78 -11.45
CA LEU A 22 6.31 17.39 -11.66
C LEU A 22 6.63 16.69 -10.34
N ILE A 23 7.40 17.32 -9.46
CA ILE A 23 7.72 16.82 -8.12
C ILE A 23 6.42 16.59 -7.31
N VAL A 24 5.53 17.57 -7.26
CA VAL A 24 4.25 17.45 -6.53
C VAL A 24 3.39 16.32 -7.09
N SER A 25 3.35 16.14 -8.41
CA SER A 25 2.63 15.06 -9.07
C SER A 25 3.17 13.69 -8.66
N VAL A 26 4.50 13.54 -8.65
CA VAL A 26 5.18 12.33 -8.21
C VAL A 26 4.84 12.00 -6.76
N PHE A 27 4.94 12.96 -5.83
CA PHE A 27 4.56 12.76 -4.41
C PHE A 27 3.07 12.42 -4.22
N LYS A 28 2.19 12.85 -5.13
CA LYS A 28 0.77 12.48 -5.09
C LYS A 28 0.47 11.09 -5.66
N SER A 29 1.42 10.48 -6.36
CA SER A 29 1.25 9.17 -6.99
C SER A 29 0.86 8.06 -6.00
N ARG A 30 0.08 7.08 -6.48
CA ARG A 30 -0.31 5.90 -5.68
C ARG A 30 0.90 5.01 -5.39
N TRP A 31 1.85 4.94 -6.32
CA TRP A 31 3.06 4.13 -6.22
C TRP A 31 3.96 4.54 -5.06
N LEU A 32 4.31 5.84 -4.94
CA LEU A 32 5.12 6.32 -3.80
C LEU A 32 4.44 6.08 -2.45
N LYS A 33 3.12 6.21 -2.41
CA LYS A 33 2.33 5.90 -1.20
C LYS A 33 2.41 4.43 -0.82
N GLY A 34 2.43 3.52 -1.80
CA GLY A 34 2.64 2.08 -1.58
C GLY A 34 3.99 1.83 -0.91
N ILE A 35 5.06 2.31 -1.53
CA ILE A 35 6.44 2.16 -1.04
C ILE A 35 6.61 2.72 0.37
N PHE A 36 6.05 3.90 0.65
CA PHE A 36 6.14 4.49 1.98
C PHE A 36 5.40 3.67 3.04
N GLY A 37 4.25 3.10 2.68
CA GLY A 37 3.49 2.21 3.56
C GLY A 37 4.27 0.93 3.90
N GLU A 38 4.80 0.26 2.87
CA GLU A 38 5.66 -0.91 3.03
C GLU A 38 6.92 -0.60 3.85
N TYR A 39 7.58 0.53 3.59
CA TYR A 39 8.74 0.97 4.37
C TYR A 39 8.41 1.16 5.86
N LEU A 40 7.25 1.75 6.18
CA LEU A 40 6.83 1.96 7.56
C LEU A 40 6.55 0.62 8.27
N VAL A 41 5.81 -0.29 7.62
CA VAL A 41 5.53 -1.63 8.17
C VAL A 41 6.83 -2.39 8.39
N ASN A 42 7.73 -2.37 7.41
CA ASN A 42 9.07 -2.94 7.52
C ASN A 42 9.83 -2.40 8.73
N ARG A 43 9.85 -1.08 8.92
CA ARG A 43 10.53 -0.47 10.07
C ARG A 43 9.91 -0.91 11.39
N LEU A 44 8.59 -1.06 11.45
CA LEU A 44 7.90 -1.51 12.67
C LEU A 44 8.19 -2.98 12.97
N LEU A 45 8.14 -3.85 11.96
CA LEU A 45 8.41 -5.29 12.11
C LEU A 45 9.89 -5.56 12.43
N SER A 46 10.83 -4.78 11.86
CA SER A 46 12.26 -4.88 12.19
C SER A 46 12.61 -4.45 13.62
N LYS A 47 11.68 -3.88 14.38
CA LYS A 47 11.88 -3.61 15.82
C LYS A 47 11.57 -4.81 16.71
N LEU A 48 10.99 -5.88 16.15
CA LEU A 48 10.73 -7.09 16.90
C LEU A 48 12.06 -7.78 17.27
N PRO A 49 12.16 -8.42 18.45
CA PRO A 49 13.39 -9.10 18.86
C PRO A 49 13.77 -10.21 17.87
N GLU A 50 14.94 -10.10 17.25
CA GLU A 50 15.43 -11.08 16.26
C GLU A 50 15.61 -12.49 16.85
N SER A 51 15.74 -12.62 18.17
CA SER A 51 15.82 -13.92 18.85
C SER A 51 14.52 -14.73 18.76
N ASP A 52 13.38 -14.04 18.66
CA ASP A 52 12.05 -14.64 18.68
C ASP A 52 11.30 -14.49 17.34
N TYR A 53 11.71 -13.54 16.50
CA TYR A 53 11.00 -13.15 15.27
C TYR A 53 11.95 -13.00 14.07
N THR A 54 11.67 -13.73 12.99
CA THR A 54 12.35 -13.61 11.70
C THR A 54 11.41 -13.00 10.67
N LEU A 55 11.81 -11.89 10.07
CA LEU A 55 11.04 -11.19 9.03
C LEU A 55 11.53 -11.57 7.63
N ILE A 56 10.63 -12.11 6.81
CA ILE A 56 10.85 -12.44 5.40
C ILE A 56 9.95 -11.51 4.58
N LYS A 57 10.49 -10.88 3.54
CA LYS A 57 9.83 -9.82 2.76
C LYS A 57 9.69 -10.24 1.29
N ASP A 58 8.68 -9.68 0.63
CA ASP A 58 8.48 -9.79 -0.83
C ASP A 58 8.52 -11.24 -1.36
N VAL A 59 7.81 -12.13 -0.66
CA VAL A 59 7.81 -13.56 -1.01
C VAL A 59 6.81 -13.80 -2.12
N THR A 60 7.29 -14.27 -3.26
CA THR A 60 6.44 -14.72 -4.36
C THR A 60 6.20 -16.21 -4.25
N LEU A 61 4.94 -16.60 -3.99
CA LEU A 61 4.53 -17.98 -3.84
C LEU A 61 3.88 -18.50 -5.12
N PRO A 62 4.28 -19.68 -5.62
CA PRO A 62 3.56 -20.34 -6.70
C PRO A 62 2.22 -20.88 -6.18
N THR A 63 1.17 -20.67 -6.96
CA THR A 63 -0.20 -21.14 -6.72
C THR A 63 -0.69 -21.89 -7.96
N SER A 64 -1.72 -22.73 -7.82
CA SER A 64 -2.28 -23.51 -8.94
C SER A 64 -2.73 -22.65 -10.13
N ASP A 65 -3.08 -21.39 -9.86
CA ASP A 65 -3.68 -20.47 -10.82
C ASP A 65 -2.71 -19.31 -11.21
N GLY A 66 -1.44 -19.36 -10.80
CA GLY A 66 -0.44 -18.30 -11.04
C GLY A 66 0.51 -18.08 -9.86
N THR A 67 1.00 -16.85 -9.67
CA THR A 67 1.82 -16.48 -8.49
C THR A 67 1.07 -15.50 -7.61
N THR A 68 1.27 -15.60 -6.29
CA THR A 68 0.78 -14.63 -5.31
C THR A 68 1.95 -14.02 -4.58
N GLN A 69 1.99 -12.69 -4.50
CA GLN A 69 3.00 -11.98 -3.73
C GLN A 69 2.49 -11.76 -2.30
N VAL A 70 3.35 -12.03 -1.33
CA VAL A 70 3.11 -11.80 0.10
C VAL A 70 4.10 -10.74 0.55
N ASP A 71 3.58 -9.61 1.03
CA ASP A 71 4.42 -8.46 1.37
C ASP A 71 5.38 -8.79 2.53
N HIS A 72 4.87 -9.35 3.63
CA HIS A 72 5.66 -9.65 4.82
C HIS A 72 5.21 -10.95 5.50
N ILE A 73 6.17 -11.81 5.84
CA ILE A 73 6.00 -13.02 6.63
C ILE A 73 6.86 -12.88 7.88
N VAL A 74 6.24 -13.04 9.06
CA VAL A 74 6.95 -13.07 10.34
C VAL A 74 6.88 -14.47 10.91
N VAL A 75 8.05 -15.10 11.04
CA VAL A 75 8.19 -16.44 11.63
C VAL A 75 8.61 -16.28 13.08
N SER A 76 7.93 -16.93 14.00
CA SER A 76 8.25 -16.89 15.43
C SER A 76 7.96 -18.22 16.11
N LYS A 77 8.45 -18.39 17.35
CA LYS A 77 8.06 -19.53 18.20
C LYS A 77 6.56 -19.61 18.50
N TYR A 78 5.82 -18.52 18.28
CA TYR A 78 4.37 -18.44 18.48
C TYR A 78 3.57 -18.76 17.21
N GLY A 79 4.23 -18.90 16.06
CA GLY A 79 3.59 -19.18 14.78
C GLY A 79 4.10 -18.30 13.63
N ILE A 80 3.43 -18.46 12.47
CA ILE A 80 3.71 -17.73 11.23
C ILE A 80 2.62 -16.67 11.03
N PHE A 81 3.02 -15.41 10.93
CA PHE A 81 2.12 -14.30 10.67
C PHE A 81 2.33 -13.79 9.25
N VAL A 82 1.25 -13.72 8.48
CA VAL A 82 1.23 -13.13 7.14
C VAL A 82 0.64 -11.73 7.24
N VAL A 83 1.44 -10.72 6.92
CA VAL A 83 1.07 -9.30 7.04
C VAL A 83 1.01 -8.69 5.65
N GLU A 84 -0.20 -8.35 5.23
CA GLU A 84 -0.49 -7.67 3.97
C GLU A 84 -0.65 -6.16 4.22
N THR A 85 0.07 -5.32 3.46
CA THR A 85 0.02 -3.87 3.62
C THR A 85 -0.94 -3.24 2.62
N LYS A 86 -2.12 -2.80 3.08
CA LYS A 86 -3.05 -2.02 2.26
C LYS A 86 -3.00 -0.54 2.66
N ASN A 87 -2.51 0.31 1.75
CA ASN A 87 -2.56 1.76 1.96
C ASN A 87 -3.94 2.33 1.63
N MET A 88 -4.81 2.40 2.64
CA MET A 88 -6.16 2.97 2.56
C MET A 88 -6.28 4.23 3.40
N LYS A 89 -7.10 5.19 2.94
CA LYS A 89 -7.39 6.45 3.66
C LYS A 89 -8.80 6.47 4.24
N GLY A 90 -9.02 7.33 5.22
CA GLY A 90 -10.34 7.56 5.81
C GLY A 90 -10.72 6.52 6.86
N TRP A 91 -11.99 6.51 7.24
CA TRP A 91 -12.53 5.61 8.25
C TRP A 91 -13.07 4.34 7.62
N ILE A 92 -12.79 3.20 8.25
CA ILE A 92 -13.33 1.90 7.84
C ILE A 92 -14.37 1.47 8.87
N PHE A 93 -15.57 1.17 8.40
CA PHE A 93 -16.70 0.72 9.20
C PHE A 93 -17.17 -0.66 8.74
N GLY A 94 -17.27 -1.58 9.68
CA GLY A 94 -17.75 -2.93 9.42
C GLY A 94 -17.42 -3.87 10.58
N SER A 95 -18.14 -4.98 10.64
CA SER A 95 -17.89 -6.06 11.60
C SER A 95 -17.24 -7.25 10.92
N ALA A 96 -16.58 -8.12 11.71
CA ALA A 96 -15.85 -9.27 11.20
C ALA A 96 -16.72 -10.23 10.36
N ARG A 97 -18.02 -10.36 10.67
CA ARG A 97 -18.96 -11.26 9.98
C ARG A 97 -19.63 -10.64 8.74
N GLN A 98 -19.50 -9.33 8.53
CA GLN A 98 -20.11 -8.65 7.38
C GLN A 98 -19.31 -8.91 6.11
N LYS A 99 -19.98 -9.26 5.02
CA LYS A 99 -19.34 -9.52 3.72
C LYS A 99 -18.70 -8.27 3.10
N LEU A 100 -19.28 -7.10 3.35
CA LEU A 100 -18.82 -5.81 2.83
C LEU A 100 -18.53 -4.87 3.99
N TRP A 101 -17.42 -4.15 3.90
CA TRP A 101 -17.07 -3.03 4.76
C TRP A 101 -17.28 -1.71 4.02
N THR A 102 -17.43 -0.63 4.77
CA THR A 102 -17.65 0.71 4.23
C THR A 102 -16.45 1.59 4.56
N GLN A 103 -15.83 2.16 3.53
CA GLN A 103 -14.81 3.19 3.63
C GLN A 103 -15.47 4.57 3.52
N LYS A 104 -15.22 5.46 4.47
CA LYS A 104 -15.66 6.85 4.43
C LYS A 104 -14.46 7.79 4.32
N ILE A 105 -14.42 8.58 3.27
CA ILE A 105 -13.44 9.65 3.04
C ILE A 105 -14.22 10.96 2.96
N TYR A 106 -14.20 11.72 4.06
CA TYR A 106 -14.99 12.94 4.23
C TYR A 106 -16.49 12.71 3.94
N ARG A 107 -17.00 13.26 2.83
CA ARG A 107 -18.40 13.14 2.40
C ARG A 107 -18.66 11.94 1.48
N HIS A 108 -17.61 11.28 0.99
CA HIS A 108 -17.74 10.13 0.11
C HIS A 108 -17.67 8.83 0.91
N SER A 109 -18.61 7.93 0.61
CA SER A 109 -18.67 6.59 1.20
C SER A 109 -18.64 5.56 0.09
N SER A 110 -17.75 4.58 0.21
CA SER A 110 -17.62 3.46 -0.74
C SER A 110 -17.67 2.14 0.01
N LYS A 111 -18.27 1.11 -0.59
CA LYS A 111 -18.29 -0.25 -0.03
C LYS A 111 -17.26 -1.10 -0.74
N PHE A 112 -16.55 -1.92 0.01
CA PHE A 112 -15.58 -2.89 -0.50
C PHE A 112 -15.74 -4.22 0.23
N GLN A 113 -15.23 -5.30 -0.35
CA GLN A 113 -15.33 -6.62 0.26
C GLN A 113 -14.47 -6.69 1.53
N ASN A 114 -15.03 -7.28 2.59
CA ASN A 114 -14.32 -7.49 3.84
C ASN A 114 -13.06 -8.36 3.58
N PRO A 115 -11.85 -7.86 3.89
CA PRO A 115 -10.60 -8.59 3.69
C PRO A 115 -10.56 -9.93 4.43
N LEU A 116 -11.19 -10.03 5.60
CA LEU A 116 -11.28 -11.27 6.36
C LEU A 116 -12.01 -12.35 5.55
N HIS A 117 -13.07 -11.98 4.81
CA HIS A 117 -13.79 -12.89 3.93
C HIS A 117 -13.04 -13.17 2.62
N GLN A 118 -12.13 -12.29 2.17
CA GLN A 118 -11.26 -12.57 1.04
C GLN A 118 -10.23 -13.65 1.39
N ASN A 119 -9.66 -13.58 2.59
CA ASN A 119 -8.68 -14.55 3.09
C ASN A 119 -9.29 -15.96 3.34
N TYR A 120 -10.61 -16.10 3.43
CA TYR A 120 -11.28 -17.41 3.55
C TYR A 120 -11.24 -18.25 2.26
N LYS A 121 -11.08 -17.63 1.08
CA LYS A 121 -11.00 -18.38 -0.18
C LYS A 121 -9.68 -19.18 -0.27
N PRO A 122 -8.50 -18.59 0.04
CA PRO A 122 -7.25 -19.34 0.14
C PRO A 122 -7.20 -20.35 1.32
N SER A 123 -7.71 -20.00 2.50
CA SER A 123 -7.56 -20.85 3.69
C SER A 123 -8.28 -22.20 3.60
N LYS A 124 -9.38 -22.29 2.85
CA LYS A 124 -10.07 -23.57 2.57
C LYS A 124 -9.37 -24.45 1.53
N ARG A 125 -8.41 -23.92 0.76
CA ARG A 125 -7.64 -24.69 -0.23
C ARG A 125 -6.50 -25.48 0.41
N TRP A 126 -6.09 -25.11 1.62
CA TRP A 126 -5.21 -25.91 2.48
C TRP A 126 -6.01 -27.07 3.11
N LYS A 127 -6.46 -28.01 2.29
CA LYS A 127 -6.70 -29.36 2.79
C LYS A 127 -5.35 -30.08 2.73
N PRO A 128 -4.85 -30.67 3.83
CA PRO A 128 -3.75 -31.61 3.71
C PRO A 128 -4.22 -32.74 2.79
N CYS A 129 -3.40 -33.05 1.78
CA CYS A 129 -3.49 -34.33 1.09
C CYS A 129 -3.19 -35.46 2.07
#